data_AF-A0ABD1U2X1-F1
#
_entry.id   AF-A0ABD1U2X1-F1
#
_cell.length_a   1.000
_cell.length_b   1.000
_cell.length_c   1.000
_cell.angle_alpha   90.00
_cell.angle_beta   90.00
_cell.angle_gamma   90.00
#
_symmetry.space_group_name_H-M   'P 1'
#
loop_
_entity.id
_entity.type
_entity.pdbx_description
1 polymer ?
#
loop_
_entity_poly.entity_id
_entity_poly.type
_entity_poly.pdbx_seq_one_letter_code
_entity_poly.pdbx_strand_id
1 'polypeptide(L)'
;MEWDVLETKIRSWLHAVKIAVKNIFYGERVLCDSVFSSSGKIAESCFVEISRDAAITLFGFPENFAKSKKILSPEKMFRALDLYEAISDLWTEIEMIFSYDSLSAVKSQAVASVVKLGESIRDELFGFAVWNLLDSFFVGEEH
;
A
#
# COMPACT_ATOMS: atom_id res chain seq x y z
N MET A 1 2.60 -16.04 -10.59
CA MET A 1 2.98 -16.48 -9.24
C MET A 1 1.79 -17.20 -8.66
N GLU A 2 2.02 -18.37 -8.08
CA GLU A 2 0.98 -19.12 -7.37
C GLU A 2 0.49 -18.35 -6.15
N TRP A 3 -0.78 -18.55 -5.79
CA TRP A 3 -1.43 -17.78 -4.74
C TRP A 3 -0.71 -17.92 -3.40
N ASP A 4 -0.34 -19.13 -2.98
CA ASP A 4 0.31 -19.38 -1.69
C ASP A 4 1.63 -18.60 -1.53
N VAL A 5 2.40 -18.49 -2.62
CA VAL A 5 3.64 -17.71 -2.65
C VAL A 5 3.35 -16.22 -2.56
N LEU A 6 2.33 -15.76 -3.27
CA LEU A 6 1.93 -14.35 -3.24
C LEU A 6 1.36 -13.96 -1.87
N GLU A 7 0.53 -14.80 -1.27
CA GLU A 7 -0.03 -14.60 0.07
C GLU A 7 1.09 -14.51 1.11
N THR A 8 2.07 -15.40 1.04
CA THR A 8 3.25 -15.35 1.92
C THR A 8 3.98 -14.00 1.78
N LYS A 9 4.15 -13.50 0.55
CA LYS A 9 4.75 -12.18 0.30
C LYS A 9 3.91 -11.04 0.85
N ILE A 10 2.59 -11.10 0.72
CA ILE A 10 1.67 -10.10 1.29
C ILE A 10 1.81 -10.06 2.81
N ARG A 11 1.79 -11.21 3.48
CA ARG A 11 1.95 -11.29 4.94
C ARG A 11 3.31 -10.77 5.38
N SER A 12 4.38 -11.12 4.65
CA SER A 12 5.71 -10.57 4.91
C SER A 12 5.75 -9.05 4.73
N TRP A 13 5.09 -8.54 3.69
CA TRP A 13 5.00 -7.11 3.42
C TRP A 13 4.24 -6.36 4.52
N LEU A 14 3.10 -6.89 4.98
CA LEU A 14 2.29 -6.30 6.07
C LEU A 14 3.09 -6.15 7.38
N HIS A 15 4.01 -7.08 7.65
CA HIS A 15 4.93 -6.95 8.77
C HIS A 15 6.05 -5.95 8.49
N ALA A 16 6.68 -6.06 7.32
CA ALA A 16 7.81 -5.23 6.93
C ALA A 16 7.46 -3.75 6.83
N VAL A 17 6.28 -3.39 6.30
CA VAL A 17 5.87 -1.98 6.11
C VAL A 17 5.80 -1.24 7.45
N LYS A 18 5.29 -1.89 8.49
CA LYS A 18 5.18 -1.29 9.84
C LYS A 18 6.57 -1.01 10.42
N ILE A 19 7.51 -1.95 10.26
CA ILE A 19 8.89 -1.79 10.71
C ILE A 19 9.60 -0.71 9.89
N ALA A 20 9.46 -0.77 8.56
CA ALA A 20 10.10 0.16 7.64
C ALA A 20 9.69 1.60 7.93
N VAL A 21 8.38 1.88 8.05
CA VAL A 21 7.88 3.23 8.34
C VAL A 21 8.26 3.68 9.75
N LYS A 22 7.92 2.90 10.79
CA LYS A 22 8.04 3.36 12.18
C LYS A 22 9.46 3.34 12.72
N ASN A 23 10.37 2.55 12.14
CA ASN A 23 11.73 2.40 12.65
C ASN A 23 12.76 2.84 11.62
N ILE A 24 12.77 2.25 10.43
CA ILE A 24 13.85 2.45 9.45
C ILE A 24 13.81 3.88 8.89
N PHE A 25 12.70 4.27 8.26
CA PHE A 25 12.60 5.60 7.65
C PHE A 25 12.54 6.71 8.69
N TYR A 26 11.81 6.50 9.79
CA TYR A 26 11.80 7.46 10.89
C TYR A 26 13.19 7.66 11.50
N GLY A 27 13.89 6.56 11.80
CA GLY A 27 15.24 6.59 12.35
C GLY A 27 16.25 7.24 11.41
N GLU A 28 16.20 6.92 10.12
CA GLU A 28 17.07 7.52 9.11
C GLU A 28 16.85 9.04 9.01
N ARG A 29 15.59 9.49 9.04
CA ARG A 29 15.29 10.93 9.05
C ARG A 29 15.90 11.63 10.27
N VAL A 30 15.67 11.08 11.46
CA VAL A 30 16.21 11.65 12.71
C VAL A 30 17.75 11.66 12.68
N LEU A 31 18.36 10.61 12.12
CA LEU A 31 19.81 10.52 11.97
C LEU A 31 20.35 11.58 11.02
N CYS A 32 19.74 11.74 9.83
CA CYS A 32 20.12 12.79 8.89
C CYS A 32 19.99 14.19 9.52
N ASP A 33 18.88 14.46 10.21
CA ASP A 33 18.64 15.74 10.88
C ASP A 33 19.67 15.99 12.00
N SER A 34 20.06 14.97 12.75
CA SER A 34 21.05 15.09 13.82
C SER A 34 22.47 15.30 13.28
N VAL A 35 22.88 14.48 12.29
CA VAL A 35 24.25 14.50 11.74
C VAL A 35 24.48 15.76 10.92
N PHE A 36 23.49 16.18 10.12
CA PHE A 36 23.56 17.36 9.28
C PHE A 36 22.79 18.55 9.87
N SER A 37 22.73 18.65 11.20
CA SER A 37 22.01 19.72 11.92
C SER A 37 22.44 21.14 11.55
N SER A 38 23.65 21.32 11.00
CA SER A 38 24.14 22.60 10.48
C SER A 38 23.57 22.99 9.12
N SER A 39 22.93 22.07 8.39
CA SER A 39 22.38 22.31 7.04
C SER A 39 21.22 21.36 6.72
N GLY A 40 19.99 21.87 6.84
CA GLY A 40 18.78 21.12 6.50
C GLY A 40 18.72 20.66 5.04
N LYS A 41 19.36 21.38 4.10
CA LYS A 41 19.43 20.96 2.68
C LYS A 41 20.27 19.69 2.49
N ILE A 42 21.36 19.55 3.26
CA ILE A 42 22.21 18.35 3.20
C ILE A 42 21.51 17.20 3.90
N ALA A 43 20.84 17.47 5.04
CA ALA A 43 20.00 16.49 5.73
C ALA A 43 18.91 15.93 4.80
N GLU A 44 18.15 16.81 4.13
CA GLU A 44 17.13 16.43 3.15
C GLU A 44 17.74 15.60 2.02
N SER A 45 18.78 16.10 1.36
CA SER A 45 19.39 15.40 0.22
C SER A 45 19.90 14.01 0.62
N CYS A 46 20.52 13.86 1.80
CA CYS A 46 21.00 12.57 2.27
C CYS A 46 19.85 11.60 2.55
N PHE A 47 18.81 12.07 3.24
CA PHE A 47 17.63 11.26 3.53
C PHE A 47 16.94 10.80 2.24
N VAL A 48 16.83 11.69 1.25
CA VAL A 48 16.24 11.40 -0.06
C VAL A 48 16.99 10.29 -0.77
N GLU A 49 18.32 10.40 -0.90
CA GLU A 49 19.16 9.43 -1.60
C GLU A 49 19.09 8.03 -0.96
N ILE A 50 18.95 7.96 0.37
CA ILE A 50 18.91 6.69 1.09
C ILE A 50 17.51 6.04 1.05
N SER A 51 16.46 6.85 1.18
CA SER A 51 15.10 6.34 1.43
C SER A 51 14.20 6.24 0.20
N ARG A 52 14.40 7.09 -0.82
CA ARG A 52 13.43 7.28 -1.92
C ARG A 52 13.10 5.98 -2.63
N ASP A 53 14.11 5.29 -3.16
CA ASP A 53 13.90 4.10 -4.01
C ASP A 53 13.33 2.92 -3.21
N ALA A 54 13.79 2.77 -1.96
CA ALA A 54 13.27 1.76 -1.04
C ALA A 54 11.79 2.03 -0.71
N ALA A 55 11.41 3.28 -0.45
CA ALA A 55 10.04 3.67 -0.16
C ALA A 55 9.13 3.52 -1.38
N ILE A 56 9.58 3.94 -2.58
CA ILE A 56 8.85 3.72 -3.84
C ILE A 56 8.62 2.23 -4.06
N THR A 57 9.63 1.39 -3.86
CA THR A 57 9.50 -0.06 -4.04
C THR A 57 8.53 -0.67 -3.01
N LEU A 58 8.63 -0.24 -1.75
CA LEU A 58 7.77 -0.71 -0.67
C LEU A 58 6.31 -0.38 -0.96
N PHE A 59 5.99 0.87 -1.26
CA PHE A 59 4.63 1.29 -1.60
C PHE A 59 4.20 0.85 -3.01
N GLY A 60 5.13 0.52 -3.91
CA GLY A 60 4.78 -0.02 -5.23
C GLY A 60 4.19 -1.44 -5.17
N PHE A 61 4.51 -2.23 -4.14
CA PHE A 61 4.05 -3.61 -4.06
C PHE A 61 2.51 -3.72 -3.99
N PRO A 62 1.79 -3.01 -3.11
CA PRO A 62 0.33 -3.10 -3.05
C PRO A 62 -0.37 -2.56 -4.30
N GLU A 63 0.16 -1.51 -4.94
CA GLU A 63 -0.38 -1.01 -6.22
C GLU A 63 -0.28 -2.08 -7.32
N ASN A 64 0.87 -2.77 -7.42
CA ASN A 64 1.07 -3.83 -8.39
C ASN A 64 0.19 -5.05 -8.09
N PHE A 65 -0.06 -5.34 -6.82
CA PHE A 65 -1.03 -6.35 -6.41
C PHE A 65 -2.44 -5.99 -6.90
N ALA A 66 -2.88 -4.75 -6.67
CA ALA A 66 -4.20 -4.26 -7.09
C ALA A 66 -4.40 -4.28 -8.63
N LYS A 67 -3.35 -4.04 -9.42
CA LYS A 67 -3.42 -4.09 -10.89
C LYS A 67 -3.51 -5.51 -11.45
N SER A 68 -3.28 -6.53 -10.63
CA SER A 68 -3.31 -7.93 -11.09
C SER A 68 -4.74 -8.34 -11.46
N LYS A 69 -4.97 -8.77 -12.71
CA LYS A 69 -6.29 -9.18 -13.26
C LYS A 69 -6.93 -10.42 -12.59
N LYS A 70 -6.47 -10.84 -11.42
CA LYS A 70 -6.81 -12.13 -10.78
C LYS A 70 -7.39 -12.02 -9.37
N ILE A 71 -7.96 -10.88 -8.99
CA ILE A 71 -8.56 -10.69 -7.65
C ILE A 71 -10.02 -11.22 -7.62
N LEU A 72 -10.34 -12.24 -8.40
CA LEU A 72 -11.69 -12.83 -8.49
C LEU A 72 -11.97 -13.87 -7.39
N SER A 73 -11.47 -13.66 -6.18
CA SER A 73 -11.74 -14.58 -5.06
C SER A 73 -11.81 -13.83 -3.74
N PRO A 74 -12.74 -14.17 -2.83
CA PRO A 74 -12.88 -13.53 -1.52
C PRO A 74 -11.56 -13.44 -0.73
N GLU A 75 -10.74 -14.49 -0.77
CA GLU A 75 -9.45 -14.53 -0.07
C GLU A 75 -8.48 -13.42 -0.52
N LYS A 76 -8.49 -13.09 -1.81
CA LYS A 76 -7.65 -12.04 -2.38
C LYS A 76 -8.18 -10.65 -2.06
N MET A 77 -9.51 -10.51 -2.02
CA MET A 77 -10.18 -9.29 -1.58
C MET A 77 -9.82 -8.96 -0.12
N PHE A 78 -9.84 -9.95 0.78
CA PHE A 78 -9.42 -9.76 2.17
C PHE A 78 -7.94 -9.35 2.27
N ARG A 79 -7.06 -9.94 1.46
CA ARG A 79 -5.66 -9.51 1.40
C ARG A 79 -5.49 -8.10 0.82
N ALA A 80 -6.33 -7.68 -0.13
CA ALA A 80 -6.34 -6.30 -0.63
C ALA A 80 -6.76 -5.32 0.48
N LEU A 81 -7.76 -5.69 1.28
CA LEU A 81 -8.21 -4.92 2.45
C LEU A 81 -7.10 -4.80 3.50
N ASP A 82 -6.42 -5.91 3.84
CA ASP A 82 -5.29 -5.90 4.79
C ASP A 82 -4.21 -4.90 4.33
N LEU A 83 -3.89 -4.89 3.04
CA LEU A 83 -2.90 -3.97 2.45
C LEU A 83 -3.38 -2.52 2.48
N TYR A 84 -4.66 -2.29 2.18
CA TYR A 84 -5.28 -0.97 2.20
C TYR A 84 -5.24 -0.37 3.61
N GLU A 85 -5.66 -1.16 4.60
CA GLU A 85 -5.67 -0.78 6.01
C GLU A 85 -4.25 -0.49 6.50
N ALA A 86 -3.28 -1.35 6.17
CA ALA A 86 -1.89 -1.16 6.59
C ALA A 86 -1.26 0.15 6.10
N ILE A 87 -1.56 0.61 4.88
CA ILE A 87 -1.07 1.91 4.40
C ILE A 87 -1.85 3.05 5.04
N SER A 88 -3.16 2.91 5.16
CA SER A 88 -4.05 3.93 5.74
C SER A 88 -3.69 4.21 7.21
N ASP A 89 -3.41 3.17 7.99
CA ASP A 89 -3.00 3.25 9.39
C ASP A 89 -1.65 3.95 9.59
N LEU A 90 -0.79 3.89 8.58
CA LEU A 90 0.55 4.49 8.59
C LEU A 90 0.58 5.86 7.93
N TRP A 91 -0.56 6.37 7.44
CA TRP A 91 -0.61 7.55 6.59
C TRP A 91 -0.01 8.78 7.28
N THR A 92 -0.35 9.01 8.54
CA THR A 92 0.17 10.16 9.31
C THR A 92 1.69 10.08 9.47
N GLU A 93 2.25 8.91 9.77
CA GLU A 93 3.70 8.72 9.84
C GLU A 93 4.36 8.90 8.46
N ILE A 94 3.74 8.42 7.38
CA ILE A 94 4.25 8.59 6.02
C ILE A 94 4.30 10.07 5.64
N GLU A 95 3.23 10.84 5.90
CA GLU A 95 3.21 12.28 5.63
C GLU A 95 4.25 13.03 6.44
N MET A 96 4.38 12.66 7.71
CA MET A 96 5.37 13.25 8.60
C MET A 96 6.78 12.97 8.09
N ILE A 97 7.14 11.71 7.82
CA ILE A 97 8.49 11.26 7.46
C ILE A 97 8.89 11.72 6.05
N PHE A 98 7.98 11.71 5.09
CA PHE A 98 8.22 12.11 3.70
C PHE A 98 7.69 13.53 3.42
N SER A 99 7.91 14.44 4.37
CA SER A 99 7.37 15.81 4.31
C SER A 99 8.06 16.70 3.27
N TYR A 100 9.27 16.38 2.83
CA TYR A 100 10.00 17.15 1.82
C TYR A 100 9.34 17.07 0.43
N ASP A 101 9.38 18.17 -0.33
CA ASP A 101 8.86 18.23 -1.70
C ASP A 101 9.59 17.24 -2.63
N SER A 102 10.89 17.04 -2.39
CA SER A 102 11.75 16.06 -3.07
C SER A 102 11.28 14.60 -2.89
N LEU A 103 10.37 14.33 -1.95
CA LEU A 103 9.78 13.01 -1.67
C LEU A 103 8.29 12.94 -1.98
N SER A 104 7.74 13.94 -2.67
CA SER A 104 6.35 13.94 -3.17
C SER A 104 6.02 12.67 -3.96
N ALA A 105 6.96 12.14 -4.74
CA ALA A 105 6.81 10.88 -5.48
C ALA A 105 6.50 9.68 -4.57
N VAL A 106 7.09 9.61 -3.36
CA VAL A 106 6.84 8.54 -2.39
C VAL A 106 5.41 8.64 -1.86
N LYS A 107 4.96 9.84 -1.48
CA LYS A 107 3.59 10.08 -1.02
C LYS A 107 2.58 9.76 -2.11
N SER A 108 2.83 10.20 -3.34
CA SER A 108 2.00 9.89 -4.51
C SER A 108 1.92 8.38 -4.77
N GLN A 109 3.02 7.65 -4.61
CA GLN A 109 3.05 6.20 -4.75
C GLN A 109 2.19 5.50 -3.68
N ALA A 110 2.28 5.94 -2.42
CA ALA A 110 1.45 5.41 -1.35
C ALA A 110 -0.05 5.69 -1.60
N VAL A 111 -0.40 6.90 -2.03
CA VAL A 111 -1.78 7.26 -2.40
C VAL A 111 -2.28 6.42 -3.58
N ALA A 112 -1.47 6.29 -4.64
CA ALA A 112 -1.83 5.49 -5.81
C ALA A 112 -2.15 4.04 -5.42
N SER A 113 -1.39 3.50 -4.46
CA SER A 113 -1.61 2.15 -3.93
C SER A 113 -2.96 2.01 -3.23
N VAL A 114 -3.26 2.93 -2.31
CA VAL A 114 -4.53 2.94 -1.57
C VAL A 114 -5.71 3.12 -2.52
N VAL A 115 -5.61 4.04 -3.48
CA VAL A 115 -6.64 4.29 -4.50
C VAL A 115 -6.87 3.03 -5.33
N LYS A 116 -5.80 2.41 -5.86
CA LYS A 116 -5.93 1.22 -6.71
C LYS A 116 -6.48 0.02 -5.96
N LEU A 117 -6.07 -0.19 -4.71
CA LEU A 117 -6.66 -1.22 -3.85
C LEU A 117 -8.16 -0.96 -3.63
N GLY A 118 -8.54 0.28 -3.30
CA GLY A 118 -9.93 0.66 -3.07
C GLY A 118 -10.81 0.51 -4.32
N GLU A 119 -10.28 0.84 -5.50
CA GLU A 119 -10.95 0.58 -6.78
C GLU A 119 -11.18 -0.92 -7.00
N SER A 120 -10.14 -1.76 -6.84
CA SER A 120 -10.26 -3.21 -7.02
C SER A 120 -11.28 -3.85 -6.07
N ILE A 121 -11.20 -3.50 -4.78
CA ILE A 121 -12.12 -4.02 -3.76
C ILE A 121 -13.56 -3.66 -4.11
N ARG A 122 -13.78 -2.42 -4.58
CA ARG A 122 -15.10 -1.94 -4.98
C ARG A 122 -15.63 -2.69 -6.20
N ASP A 123 -14.79 -2.91 -7.21
CA ASP A 123 -15.16 -3.63 -8.43
C ASP A 123 -15.56 -5.09 -8.13
N GLU A 124 -14.83 -5.76 -7.23
CA GLU A 124 -15.16 -7.11 -6.78
C GLU A 124 -16.47 -7.17 -5.98
N LEU A 125 -16.68 -6.23 -5.06
CA LEU A 125 -17.92 -6.13 -4.29
C LEU A 125 -19.13 -5.92 -5.20
N PHE A 126 -19.01 -5.04 -6.19
CA PHE A 126 -20.07 -4.85 -7.19
C PHE A 126 -20.32 -6.13 -7.99
N GLY A 127 -19.27 -6.82 -8.42
CA GLY A 127 -19.40 -8.10 -9.12
C GLY A 127 -20.16 -9.15 -8.28
N PHE A 128 -19.82 -9.26 -6.99
CA PHE A 128 -20.51 -10.18 -6.08
C PHE A 128 -21.98 -9.81 -5.86
N ALA A 129 -22.27 -8.52 -5.66
CA ALA A 129 -23.65 -8.04 -5.49
C ALA A 129 -24.51 -8.29 -6.73
N VAL A 130 -23.98 -8.06 -7.93
CA VAL A 130 -24.68 -8.31 -9.20
C VAL A 130 -24.92 -9.81 -9.41
N TRP A 131 -23.94 -10.67 -9.11
CA TRP A 131 -24.13 -12.13 -9.18
C TRP A 131 -25.24 -12.62 -8.25
N ASN A 132 -25.27 -12.18 -7.00
CA ASN A 132 -26.34 -12.56 -6.06
C ASN A 132 -27.72 -12.08 -6.51
N LEU A 133 -27.79 -10.88 -7.11
CA LEU A 133 -29.05 -10.37 -7.66
C LEU A 133 -29.53 -11.21 -8.84
N LEU A 134 -28.65 -11.58 -9.76
CA LEU A 134 -28.99 -12.48 -10.87
C LEU A 134 -29.43 -13.85 -10.36
N ASP A 135 -28.71 -14.43 -9.39
CA ASP A 135 -29.07 -15.72 -8.78
C ASP A 135 -30.46 -15.65 -8.13
N SER A 136 -30.76 -14.58 -7.39
CA SER A 136 -32.11 -14.37 -6.82
C SER A 136 -33.21 -14.18 -7.87
N PHE A 137 -32.87 -13.65 -9.05
CA PHE A 137 -33.82 -13.45 -10.16
C PHE A 137 -34.11 -14.77 -10.88
N PHE A 138 -33.09 -15.59 -11.13
CA PHE A 138 -33.24 -16.90 -11.75
C PHE A 138 -33.91 -17.92 -10.82
N VAL A 139 -33.61 -17.91 -9.52
CA VAL A 139 -34.28 -18.77 -8.53
C VAL A 139 -35.75 -18.36 -8.32
N GLY A 140 -36.12 -17.12 -8.64
CA GLY A 140 -37.49 -16.60 -8.55
C GLY A 140 -38.42 -16.96 -9.72
N GLU A 141 -37.91 -17.51 -10.83
CA GLU A 141 -38.71 -17.86 -12.02
C GLU A 141 -39.14 -19.34 -12.08
N GLU A 142 -38.79 -20.19 -11.10
CA GLU A 142 -39.17 -21.62 -11.08
C GLU A 142 -40.45 -21.98 -10.29
N HIS A 143 -41.36 -21.02 -10.03
CA HIS A 143 -42.61 -21.28 -9.32
C HIS A 143 -43.88 -20.82 -10.05
#